data_AF-A0A377ZH30-F1
#
_entry.id   AF-A0A377ZH30-F1
#
_cell.length_a   1.000
_cell.length_b   1.000
_cell.length_c   1.000
_cell.angle_alpha   90.00
_cell.angle_beta   90.00
_cell.angle_gamma   90.00
#
_symmetry.space_group_name_H-M   'P 1'
#
loop_
_entity.id
_entity.type
_entity.pdbx_description
1 polymer ?
#
loop_
_entity_poly.entity_id
_entity_poly.type
_entity_poly.pdbx_seq_one_letter_code
_entity_poly.pdbx_strand_id
1 'polypeptide(L)'
;MDGGSLRASNIKLAAWTDYFVVSEHFARDYMSYRSLSTEAEIKAALIELNKICRGEAFITLGEKGCAFLKSGMLQIVPSWLCNAVDTTGAGDVFHGAFTYGVHYSWHIDNIILFASLTAAISIEKKGVRESMPDLAVVHHSLNSYERNLTQYFEE
;
A
#
# COMPACT_ATOMS: atom_id res chain seq x y z
N MET A 1 -6.97 -0.09 8.46
CA MET A 1 -7.90 1.01 8.20
C MET A 1 -7.46 1.73 6.93
N ASP A 2 -8.41 2.15 6.12
CA ASP A 2 -8.20 3.00 4.95
C ASP A 2 -8.30 4.50 5.32
N GLY A 3 -7.27 5.25 4.97
CA GLY A 3 -7.23 6.71 4.98
C GLY A 3 -7.07 7.30 3.57
N GLY A 4 -8.08 7.15 2.71
CA GLY A 4 -8.08 7.73 1.36
C GLY A 4 -7.97 9.26 1.31
N SER A 5 -8.77 9.99 2.11
CA SER A 5 -8.68 11.46 2.23
C SER A 5 -8.70 11.87 3.71
N LEU A 6 -7.99 12.95 4.04
CA LEU A 6 -7.88 13.39 5.42
C LEU A 6 -9.23 13.88 5.97
N ARG A 7 -9.71 13.22 7.03
CA ARG A 7 -10.85 13.69 7.84
C ARG A 7 -10.49 13.60 9.32
N ALA A 8 -11.07 14.49 10.12
CA ALA A 8 -10.88 14.48 11.58
C ALA A 8 -11.27 13.14 12.22
N SER A 9 -12.27 12.45 11.67
CA SER A 9 -12.66 11.11 12.11
C SER A 9 -11.57 10.06 11.85
N ASN A 10 -10.80 10.18 10.76
CA ASN A 10 -9.72 9.23 10.47
C ASN A 10 -8.64 9.30 11.55
N ILE A 11 -8.26 10.50 11.99
CA ILE A 11 -7.25 10.70 13.03
C ILE A 11 -7.68 10.08 14.36
N LYS A 12 -8.96 10.22 14.73
CA LYS A 12 -9.49 9.60 15.95
C LYS A 12 -9.50 8.08 15.89
N LEU A 13 -9.80 7.51 14.71
CA LEU A 13 -9.84 6.07 14.51
C LEU A 13 -8.45 5.44 14.39
N ALA A 14 -7.45 6.16 13.86
CA ALA A 14 -6.08 5.66 13.71
C ALA A 14 -5.51 5.10 15.02
N ALA A 15 -5.82 5.75 16.16
CA ALA A 15 -5.38 5.32 17.49
C ALA A 15 -5.84 3.89 17.88
N TRP A 16 -6.78 3.31 17.13
CA TRP A 16 -7.35 1.98 17.38
C TRP A 16 -6.96 0.96 16.31
N THR A 17 -6.04 1.29 15.40
CA THR A 17 -5.72 0.44 14.25
C THR A 17 -4.30 -0.11 14.33
N ASP A 18 -4.15 -1.40 14.07
CA ASP A 18 -2.85 -2.07 13.96
C ASP A 18 -2.18 -1.82 12.60
N TYR A 19 -2.97 -1.62 11.55
CA TYR A 19 -2.50 -1.26 10.21
C TYR A 19 -3.23 -0.01 9.72
N PHE A 20 -2.52 1.10 9.58
CA PHE A 20 -3.06 2.37 9.12
C PHE A 20 -2.51 2.72 7.73
N VAL A 21 -3.21 2.27 6.69
CA VAL A 21 -2.80 2.50 5.31
C VAL A 21 -3.52 3.74 4.79
N VAL A 22 -2.75 4.74 4.36
CA VAL A 22 -3.26 6.04 3.90
C VAL A 22 -2.74 6.35 2.50
N SER A 23 -3.44 7.22 1.78
CA SER A 23 -2.97 7.70 0.48
C SER A 23 -1.84 8.73 0.63
N GLU A 24 -1.04 8.91 -0.44
CA GLU A 24 -0.10 10.04 -0.55
C GLU A 24 -0.79 11.39 -0.29
N HIS A 25 -2.01 11.54 -0.80
CA HIS A 25 -2.82 12.74 -0.63
C HIS A 25 -3.17 12.99 0.85
N PHE A 26 -3.59 11.95 1.56
CA PHE A 26 -3.85 12.01 3.00
C PHE A 26 -2.60 12.43 3.77
N ALA A 27 -1.47 11.76 3.52
CA ALA A 27 -0.22 12.02 4.22
C ALA A 27 0.28 13.46 3.98
N ARG A 28 0.24 13.92 2.73
CA ARG A 28 0.59 15.30 2.36
C ARG A 28 -0.27 16.32 3.11
N ASP A 29 -1.59 16.13 3.09
CA ASP A 29 -2.53 17.06 3.72
C ASP A 29 -2.38 17.05 5.24
N TYR A 30 -2.13 15.88 5.85
CA TYR A 30 -1.87 15.74 7.28
C TYR A 30 -0.62 16.52 7.70
N MET A 31 0.44 16.47 6.90
CA MET A 31 1.68 17.21 7.13
C MET A 31 1.59 18.69 6.76
N SER A 32 0.48 19.15 6.16
CA SER A 32 0.34 20.49 5.57
C SER A 32 1.43 20.79 4.53
N TYR A 33 1.87 19.77 3.80
CA TYR A 33 2.87 19.92 2.74
C TYR A 33 2.23 20.30 1.41
N ARG A 34 3.01 20.96 0.54
CA ARG A 34 2.58 21.23 -0.84
C ARG A 34 2.65 19.97 -1.73
N SER A 35 3.59 19.08 -1.44
CA SER A 35 3.79 17.78 -2.10
C SER A 35 4.46 16.79 -1.16
N LEU A 36 4.39 15.50 -1.47
CA LEU A 36 5.12 14.44 -0.76
C LEU A 36 6.10 13.78 -1.73
N SER A 37 7.05 14.55 -2.25
CA SER A 37 7.82 14.17 -3.44
C SER A 37 9.18 13.55 -3.11
N THR A 38 9.70 13.79 -1.91
CA THR A 38 11.02 13.32 -1.48
C THR A 38 10.92 12.21 -0.43
N GLU A 39 11.90 11.32 -0.41
CA GLU A 39 12.00 10.28 0.64
C GLU A 39 12.05 10.88 2.05
N ALA A 40 12.67 12.06 2.21
CA ALA A 40 12.71 12.74 3.50
C ALA A 40 11.32 13.18 3.98
N GLU A 41 10.49 13.72 3.08
CA GLU A 41 9.10 14.09 3.37
C GLU A 41 8.23 12.86 3.67
N ILE A 42 8.36 11.78 2.87
CA ILE A 42 7.65 10.52 3.08
C ILE A 42 8.00 9.92 4.45
N LYS A 43 9.30 9.89 4.77
CA LYS A 43 9.79 9.40 6.07
C LYS A 43 9.25 10.24 7.22
N ALA A 44 9.28 11.57 7.11
CA ALA A 44 8.73 12.46 8.13
C ALA A 44 7.23 12.24 8.34
N ALA A 45 6.47 12.09 7.25
CA ALA A 45 5.04 11.80 7.32
C ALA A 45 4.75 10.46 8.03
N LEU A 46 5.48 9.39 7.67
CA LEU A 46 5.35 8.09 8.33
C LEU A 46 5.68 8.16 9.83
N ILE A 47 6.70 8.93 10.21
CA ILE A 47 7.04 9.15 11.63
C ILE A 47 5.86 9.77 12.38
N GLU A 48 5.22 10.82 11.83
CA GLU A 48 4.08 11.47 12.48
C GLU A 48 2.83 10.58 12.48
N LEU A 49 2.57 9.83 11.41
CA LEU A 49 1.43 8.92 11.31
C LEU A 49 1.57 7.74 12.29
N ASN A 50 2.79 7.22 12.48
CA ASN A 50 3.08 6.18 13.49
C ASN A 50 2.87 6.66 14.93
N LYS A 51 2.93 7.97 15.21
CA LYS A 51 2.62 8.50 16.55
C LYS A 51 1.13 8.47 16.88
N ILE A 52 0.27 8.46 15.86
CA ILE A 52 -1.18 8.54 16.05
C ILE A 52 -1.90 7.21 15.85
N CYS A 53 -1.25 6.21 15.26
CA CYS A 53 -1.80 4.87 15.17
C CYS A 53 -1.21 3.93 16.22
N ARG A 54 -1.94 2.85 16.55
CA ARG A 54 -1.51 1.87 17.55
C ARG A 54 -0.40 0.95 17.01
N GLY A 55 -0.53 0.53 15.76
CA GLY A 55 0.47 -0.29 15.08
C GLY A 55 1.28 0.53 14.10
N GLU A 56 1.26 0.13 12.83
CA GLU A 56 2.12 0.72 11.80
C GLU A 56 1.30 1.45 10.73
N ALA A 57 1.85 2.58 10.27
CA ALA A 57 1.34 3.36 9.16
C ALA A 57 2.05 2.99 7.86
N PHE A 58 1.28 3.04 6.78
CA PHE A 58 1.71 2.76 5.41
C PHE A 58 1.19 3.87 4.51
N ILE A 59 1.97 4.30 3.52
CA ILE A 59 1.55 5.30 2.54
C ILE A 59 1.54 4.67 1.16
N THR A 60 0.40 4.62 0.49
CA THR A 60 0.33 4.25 -0.93
C THR A 60 0.73 5.45 -1.79
N LEU A 61 1.72 5.28 -2.67
CA LEU A 61 2.36 6.29 -3.50
C LEU A 61 2.05 6.10 -5.00
N GLY A 62 0.89 5.50 -5.31
CA GLY A 62 0.48 5.20 -6.68
C GLY A 62 1.49 4.30 -7.41
N GLU A 63 1.97 4.74 -8.57
CA GLU A 63 2.96 4.03 -9.39
C GLU A 63 4.31 3.79 -8.67
N LYS A 64 4.61 4.55 -7.61
CA LYS A 64 5.82 4.37 -6.80
C LYS A 64 5.69 3.25 -5.77
N GLY A 65 4.49 2.66 -5.63
CA GLY A 65 4.22 1.56 -4.72
C GLY A 65 3.77 2.00 -3.34
N CYS A 66 4.31 1.39 -2.29
CA CYS A 66 3.88 1.65 -0.92
C CYS A 66 5.08 1.77 0.03
N ALA A 67 5.02 2.77 0.91
CA ALA A 67 6.09 3.10 1.85
C ALA A 67 5.70 2.82 3.31
N PHE A 68 6.67 2.40 4.11
CA PHE A 68 6.54 2.16 5.55
C PHE A 68 7.90 2.29 6.24
N LEU A 69 7.92 2.17 7.58
CA LEU A 69 9.17 2.19 8.36
C LEU A 69 9.52 0.80 8.88
N LYS A 70 10.66 0.25 8.47
CA LYS A 70 11.25 -0.97 9.03
C LYS A 70 12.41 -0.60 9.93
N SER A 71 12.26 -0.80 11.23
CA SER A 71 13.27 -0.42 12.23
C SER A 71 13.69 1.07 12.14
N GLY A 72 12.73 1.96 11.86
CA GLY A 72 12.95 3.40 11.70
C GLY A 72 13.60 3.84 10.38
N MET A 73 13.91 2.89 9.48
CA MET A 73 14.36 3.15 8.12
C MET A 73 13.19 3.17 7.16
N LEU A 74 13.19 4.12 6.22
CA LEU A 74 12.20 4.17 5.16
C LEU A 74 12.39 2.95 4.26
N GLN A 75 11.30 2.25 4.00
CA GLN A 75 11.22 1.20 2.99
C GLN A 75 10.15 1.59 1.99
N ILE A 76 10.40 1.32 0.71
CA ILE A 76 9.43 1.50 -0.37
C ILE A 76 9.40 0.19 -1.15
N VAL A 77 8.25 -0.48 -1.11
CA VAL A 77 7.99 -1.63 -1.97
C VAL A 77 7.41 -1.07 -3.28
N PRO A 78 8.10 -1.25 -4.43
CA PRO A 78 7.67 -0.66 -5.68
C PRO A 78 6.34 -1.24 -6.16
N SER A 79 5.57 -0.43 -6.89
CA SER A 79 4.42 -0.92 -7.64
C SER A 79 4.88 -1.74 -8.83
N TRP A 80 3.97 -2.55 -9.35
CA TRP A 80 4.17 -3.23 -10.62
C TRP A 80 3.98 -2.25 -11.78
N LEU A 81 4.83 -2.40 -12.79
CA LEU A 81 4.65 -1.71 -14.06
C LEU A 81 3.47 -2.36 -14.80
N CYS A 82 2.43 -1.57 -15.01
CA CYS A 82 1.19 -2.01 -15.66
C CYS A 82 0.70 -0.95 -16.64
N ASN A 83 -0.07 -1.36 -17.63
CA ASN A 83 -0.69 -0.42 -18.56
C ASN A 83 -2.04 0.06 -17.99
N ALA A 84 -2.02 1.15 -17.24
CA ALA A 84 -3.21 1.66 -16.55
C ALA A 84 -4.32 2.07 -17.54
N VAL A 85 -5.46 1.38 -17.48
CA VAL A 85 -6.67 1.65 -18.26
C VAL A 85 -7.72 2.36 -17.42
N ASP A 86 -7.92 1.94 -16.17
CA ASP A 86 -8.90 2.49 -15.25
C ASP A 86 -8.42 2.28 -13.80
N THR A 87 -8.09 3.37 -13.09
CA THR A 87 -7.58 3.29 -11.71
C THR A 87 -8.67 3.29 -10.65
N THR A 88 -9.94 3.29 -11.07
CA THR A 88 -11.08 3.30 -10.15
C THR A 88 -11.08 2.04 -9.29
N GLY A 89 -11.10 2.21 -7.96
CA GLY A 89 -11.13 1.08 -7.01
C GLY A 89 -9.79 0.41 -6.76
N ALA A 90 -8.68 0.90 -7.33
CA ALA A 90 -7.34 0.33 -7.09
C ALA A 90 -6.98 0.28 -5.59
N GLY A 91 -7.36 1.33 -4.84
CA GLY A 91 -7.20 1.37 -3.39
C GLY A 91 -8.01 0.28 -2.67
N ASP A 92 -9.27 0.07 -3.07
CA ASP A 92 -10.12 -0.98 -2.49
C ASP A 92 -9.52 -2.38 -2.74
N VAL A 93 -9.01 -2.61 -3.95
CA VAL A 93 -8.34 -3.87 -4.32
C VAL A 93 -7.05 -4.05 -3.51
N PHE A 94 -6.24 -3.00 -3.37
CA PHE A 94 -5.04 -3.01 -2.51
C PHE A 94 -5.42 -3.40 -1.08
N HIS A 95 -6.42 -2.75 -0.50
CA HIS A 95 -6.85 -3.01 0.88
C HIS A 95 -7.41 -4.42 1.07
N GLY A 96 -8.18 -4.94 0.10
CA GLY A 96 -8.67 -6.31 0.11
C GLY A 96 -7.52 -7.32 0.12
N ALA A 97 -6.56 -7.14 -0.77
CA ALA A 97 -5.36 -7.97 -0.88
C ALA A 97 -4.44 -7.85 0.35
N PHE A 98 -4.29 -6.65 0.90
CA PHE A 98 -3.54 -6.41 2.14
C PHE A 98 -4.18 -7.18 3.31
N THR A 99 -5.51 -7.07 3.45
CA THR A 99 -6.26 -7.77 4.51
C THR A 99 -6.18 -9.28 4.36
N TYR A 100 -6.16 -9.79 3.12
CA TYR A 100 -5.92 -11.20 2.83
C TYR A 100 -4.55 -11.65 3.37
N GLY A 101 -3.47 -10.93 3.06
CA GLY A 101 -2.14 -11.26 3.56
C GLY A 101 -2.02 -11.20 5.10
N VAL A 102 -2.67 -10.21 5.73
CA VAL A 102 -2.75 -10.11 7.20
C VAL A 102 -3.46 -11.33 7.79
N HIS A 103 -4.58 -11.77 7.20
CA HIS A 103 -5.33 -12.94 7.66
C HIS A 103 -4.46 -14.20 7.69
N TYR A 104 -3.58 -14.38 6.71
CA TYR A 104 -2.64 -15.49 6.63
C TYR A 104 -1.31 -15.25 7.37
N SER A 105 -1.19 -14.16 8.13
CA SER A 105 0.00 -13.83 8.93
C SER A 105 1.29 -13.78 8.10
N TRP A 106 1.21 -13.32 6.85
CA TRP A 106 2.41 -13.15 6.02
C TRP A 106 3.31 -12.04 6.57
N HIS A 107 4.59 -12.09 6.18
CA HIS A 107 5.52 -10.99 6.44
C HIS A 107 5.02 -9.70 5.75
N ILE A 108 5.18 -8.55 6.40
CA ILE A 108 4.60 -7.28 5.91
C ILE A 108 5.07 -6.90 4.51
N ASP A 109 6.34 -7.17 4.19
CA ASP A 109 6.92 -6.95 2.86
C ASP A 109 6.13 -7.73 1.78
N ASN A 110 5.76 -8.98 2.08
CA ASN A 110 5.00 -9.86 1.19
C ASN A 110 3.54 -9.41 1.06
N ILE A 111 2.94 -8.93 2.16
CA ILE A 111 1.59 -8.36 2.14
C ILE A 111 1.55 -7.15 1.21
N ILE A 112 2.49 -6.21 1.35
CA ILE A 112 2.54 -5.00 0.53
C ILE A 112 2.80 -5.34 -0.93
N LEU A 113 3.72 -6.26 -1.22
CA LEU A 113 4.02 -6.70 -2.58
C LEU A 113 2.79 -7.34 -3.25
N PHE A 114 2.12 -8.26 -2.54
CA PHE A 114 0.91 -8.91 -3.02
C PHE A 114 -0.22 -7.89 -3.26
N ALA A 115 -0.44 -6.97 -2.32
CA ALA A 115 -1.44 -5.92 -2.45
C ALA A 115 -1.17 -4.97 -3.62
N SER A 116 0.09 -4.57 -3.80
CA SER A 116 0.52 -3.71 -4.90
C SER A 116 0.34 -4.38 -6.25
N LEU A 117 0.73 -5.66 -6.38
CA LEU A 117 0.51 -6.44 -7.59
C LEU A 117 -0.98 -6.58 -7.92
N THR A 118 -1.79 -6.93 -6.92
CA THR A 118 -3.22 -7.17 -7.11
C THR A 118 -3.90 -5.88 -7.60
N ALA A 119 -3.56 -4.74 -7.01
CA ALA A 119 -4.03 -3.44 -7.45
C ALA A 119 -3.55 -3.11 -8.87
N ALA A 120 -2.27 -3.34 -9.19
CA ALA A 120 -1.73 -3.09 -10.52
C ALA A 120 -2.43 -3.92 -11.62
N ILE A 121 -2.70 -5.20 -11.37
CA ILE A 121 -3.46 -6.04 -12.31
C ILE A 121 -4.88 -5.50 -12.51
N SER A 122 -5.52 -5.02 -11.43
CA SER A 122 -6.89 -4.50 -11.53
C SER A 122 -6.98 -3.27 -12.42
N ILE A 123 -5.96 -2.40 -12.41
CA ILE A 123 -6.06 -1.16 -13.19
C ILE A 123 -5.86 -1.36 -14.70
N GLU A 124 -5.49 -2.56 -15.16
CA GLU A 124 -5.34 -2.89 -16.58
C GLU A 124 -6.67 -3.19 -17.29
N LYS A 125 -7.78 -3.25 -16.55
CA LYS A 125 -9.13 -3.49 -17.08
C LYS A 125 -10.11 -2.43 -16.58
N LYS A 126 -11.14 -2.15 -17.38
CA LYS A 126 -12.20 -1.21 -16.98
C LYS A 126 -13.16 -1.83 -15.97
N GLY A 127 -13.67 -0.98 -15.07
CA GLY A 127 -14.71 -1.36 -14.12
C GLY A 127 -14.14 -1.99 -12.85
N VAL A 128 -14.71 -1.65 -11.69
CA VAL A 128 -14.15 -2.01 -10.38
C VAL A 128 -14.29 -3.50 -10.09
N ARG A 129 -15.45 -4.11 -10.37
CA ARG A 129 -15.69 -5.53 -10.04
C ARG A 129 -15.11 -6.47 -11.09
N GLU A 130 -15.23 -6.07 -12.35
CA GLU A 130 -14.78 -6.83 -13.51
C GLU A 130 -13.25 -6.89 -13.60
N SER A 131 -12.57 -5.91 -13.01
CA SER A 131 -11.12 -5.86 -12.98
C SER A 131 -10.47 -6.61 -11.82
N MET A 132 -11.21 -6.94 -10.75
CA MET A 132 -10.62 -7.66 -9.61
C MET A 132 -10.06 -9.00 -10.08
N PRO A 133 -8.74 -9.24 -9.94
CA PRO A 133 -8.16 -10.50 -10.34
C PRO A 133 -8.55 -11.59 -9.34
N ASP A 134 -8.68 -12.83 -9.82
CA ASP A 134 -8.70 -13.98 -8.94
C ASP A 134 -7.29 -14.29 -8.40
N LEU A 135 -7.22 -15.10 -7.34
CA LEU A 135 -5.95 -15.50 -6.73
C LEU A 135 -5.02 -16.20 -7.71
N ALA A 136 -5.54 -16.99 -8.65
CA ALA A 136 -4.72 -17.74 -9.60
C ALA A 136 -3.96 -16.80 -10.55
N VAL A 137 -4.62 -15.74 -11.02
CA VAL A 137 -3.99 -14.68 -11.83
C VAL A 137 -2.90 -13.97 -11.03
N VAL A 138 -3.16 -13.60 -9.78
CA VAL A 138 -2.15 -12.94 -8.94
C VAL A 138 -0.94 -13.86 -8.70
N HIS A 139 -1.16 -15.13 -8.36
CA HIS A 139 -0.07 -16.11 -8.17
C HIS A 139 0.72 -16.37 -9.45
N HIS A 140 0.05 -16.48 -10.60
CA HIS A 140 0.75 -16.63 -11.88
C HIS A 140 1.65 -15.43 -12.19
N SER A 141 1.16 -14.22 -11.92
CA SER A 141 1.94 -12.99 -12.07
C SER A 141 3.13 -12.95 -11.10
N LEU A 142 2.97 -13.37 -9.85
CA LEU A 142 4.06 -13.49 -8.87
C LEU A 142 5.16 -14.46 -9.33
N ASN A 143 4.80 -15.67 -9.75
CA ASN A 143 5.76 -16.71 -10.17
C ASN A 143 6.55 -16.28 -11.41
N SER A 144 5.93 -15.50 -12.30
CA SER A 144 6.61 -14.91 -13.46
C SER A 144 7.71 -13.92 -13.04
N TYR A 145 7.68 -13.47 -11.78
CA TYR A 145 8.54 -12.43 -11.22
C TYR A 145 9.52 -12.94 -10.14
N GLU A 146 9.36 -14.17 -9.62
CA GLU A 146 10.31 -14.84 -8.70
C GLU A 146 11.76 -14.85 -9.22
N ARG A 147 11.99 -14.69 -10.53
CA ARG A 147 13.34 -14.50 -11.09
C ARG A 147 14.03 -13.17 -10.71
N ASN A 148 13.31 -12.19 -10.14
CA ASN A 148 13.83 -10.85 -9.82
C ASN A 148 13.69 -10.42 -8.33
N LEU A 149 13.02 -11.19 -7.47
CA LEU A 149 12.72 -10.78 -6.07
C LEU A 149 13.18 -11.77 -4.99
N THR A 150 14.10 -12.68 -5.30
CA THR A 150 14.63 -13.68 -4.34
C THR A 150 15.06 -13.07 -2.99
N GLN A 151 15.42 -11.78 -2.96
CA GLN A 151 15.76 -11.02 -1.74
C GLN A 151 14.60 -10.76 -0.75
N TYR A 152 13.33 -11.03 -1.09
CA TYR A 152 12.16 -10.72 -0.23
C TYR A 152 11.43 -11.96 0.32
N PHE A 153 11.75 -13.17 -0.15
CA PHE A 153 11.03 -14.40 0.18
C PHE A 153 11.92 -15.50 0.78
N GLU A 154 13.19 -15.23 1.04
CA GLU A 154 14.03 -16.16 1.81
C GLU A 154 13.75 -15.98 3.31
N GLU A 155 13.35 -17.09 3.95
CA GLU A 155 13.37 -17.28 5.41
C GLU A 155 14.81 -17.38 5.95
#